data_AF-A0A2X2CML4-F1
#
_entry.id   AF-A0A2X2CML4-F1
#
_cell.length_a   1.000
_cell.length_b   1.000
_cell.length_c   1.000
_cell.angle_alpha   90.00
_cell.angle_beta   90.00
_cell.angle_gamma   90.00
#
_symmetry.space_group_name_H-M   'P 1'
#
loop_
_entity.id
_entity.type
_entity.pdbx_description
1 polymer ?
#
loop_
_entity_poly.entity_id
_entity_poly.type
_entity_poly.pdbx_seq_one_letter_code
_entity_poly.pdbx_strand_id
1 'polypeptide(L)'
;MPQTVTAFQGGLLQFLNPKAWMMGLGAVGSFSLAGDGYLGSIGVISVVMLLVNFIAGMVWILGGTFISRFLQSRRAWFLFNIIMGILTAMCIPLIWIE
;
A
#
# COMPACT_ATOMS: atom_id res chain seq x y z
N MET A 1 13.60 -5.40 -23.89
CA MET A 1 12.15 -5.41 -23.57
C MET A 1 12.03 -5.56 -22.06
N PRO A 2 11.20 -4.78 -21.35
CA PRO A 2 10.98 -5.01 -19.93
C PRO A 2 10.40 -6.42 -19.74
N GLN A 3 11.03 -7.26 -18.91
CA GLN A 3 10.50 -8.58 -18.59
C GLN A 3 9.21 -8.42 -17.81
N THR A 4 8.14 -9.05 -18.28
CA THR A 4 6.87 -9.09 -17.58
C THR A 4 7.00 -10.00 -16.36
N VAL A 5 6.78 -9.44 -15.17
CA VAL A 5 6.76 -10.20 -13.91
C VAL A 5 5.56 -11.14 -13.94
N THR A 6 5.78 -12.43 -13.77
CA THR A 6 4.69 -13.42 -13.64
C THR A 6 3.95 -13.24 -12.32
N ALA A 7 2.70 -13.72 -12.22
CA ALA A 7 1.91 -13.62 -10.98
C ALA A 7 2.65 -14.21 -9.76
N PHE A 8 3.36 -15.33 -9.96
CA PHE A 8 4.16 -15.96 -8.91
C PHE A 8 5.35 -15.08 -8.48
N GLN A 9 6.10 -14.53 -9.44
CA GLN A 9 7.19 -13.59 -9.13
C GLN A 9 6.67 -12.33 -8.44
N GLY A 10 5.49 -11.84 -8.84
CA GLY A 10 4.80 -10.73 -8.18
C GLY A 10 4.47 -11.05 -6.72
N GLY A 11 3.95 -12.26 -6.45
CA GLY A 11 3.71 -12.74 -5.09
C GLY A 11 4.99 -12.80 -4.24
N LEU A 12 6.09 -13.29 -4.80
CA LEU A 12 7.39 -13.30 -4.12
C LEU A 12 7.90 -11.88 -3.80
N LEU A 13 7.67 -10.91 -4.70
CA LEU A 13 8.03 -9.52 -4.44
C LEU A 13 7.19 -8.91 -3.31
N GLN A 14 5.91 -9.27 -3.19
CA GLN A 14 5.10 -8.87 -2.04
C GLN A 14 5.60 -9.49 -0.74
N PHE A 15 6.07 -10.74 -0.79
CA PHE A 15 6.67 -11.40 0.37
C PHE A 15 8.01 -10.77 0.78
N LEU A 16 8.79 -10.20 -0.15
CA LEU A 16 10.02 -9.49 0.21
C LEU A 16 9.76 -8.07 0.75
N ASN A 17 8.53 -7.55 0.62
CA ASN A 17 8.20 -6.17 0.96
C ASN A 17 8.02 -5.98 2.49
N PRO A 18 8.93 -5.29 3.20
CA PRO A 18 8.82 -5.08 4.65
C PRO A 18 7.54 -4.31 5.04
N LYS A 19 6.99 -3.48 4.14
CA LYS A 19 5.71 -2.80 4.35
C LYS A 19 4.55 -3.80 4.52
N ALA A 20 4.56 -4.88 3.73
CA ALA A 20 3.53 -5.91 3.80
C ALA A 20 3.58 -6.67 5.14
N TRP A 21 4.80 -7.00 5.59
CA TRP A 21 5.02 -7.61 6.90
C TRP A 21 4.53 -6.73 8.05
N MET A 22 4.93 -5.46 8.06
CA MET A 22 4.53 -4.51 9.10
C MET A 22 3.01 -4.36 9.20
N MET A 23 2.32 -4.35 8.05
CA MET A 23 0.87 -4.26 8.01
C MET A 23 0.20 -5.55 8.50
N GLY A 24 0.71 -6.72 8.13
CA GLY A 24 0.22 -8.01 8.64
C GLY A 24 0.40 -8.15 10.15
N LEU A 25 1.58 -7.77 10.66
CA LEU A 25 1.87 -7.74 12.10
C LEU A 25 0.96 -6.74 12.84
N GLY A 26 0.73 -5.57 12.27
CA GLY A 26 -0.21 -4.59 12.81
C GLY A 26 -1.64 -5.14 12.88
N ALA A 27 -2.12 -5.77 11.80
CA ALA A 27 -3.46 -6.34 11.77
C ALA A 27 -3.63 -7.48 12.78
N VAL A 28 -2.67 -8.41 12.88
CA VAL A 28 -2.70 -9.49 13.87
C VAL A 28 -2.60 -8.93 15.28
N GLY A 29 -1.68 -8.00 15.54
CA GLY A 29 -1.50 -7.38 16.85
C GLY A 29 -2.71 -6.59 17.33
N SER A 30 -3.46 -5.97 16.42
CA SER A 30 -4.65 -5.19 16.76
C SER A 30 -5.94 -6.01 16.83
N PHE A 31 -6.08 -7.09 16.05
CA PHE A 31 -7.39 -7.73 15.84
C PHE A 31 -7.43 -9.24 16.09
N SER A 32 -6.31 -9.89 16.42
CA SER A 32 -6.33 -11.33 16.74
C SER A 32 -7.00 -11.61 18.09
N LEU A 33 -7.70 -12.75 18.17
CA LEU A 33 -8.34 -13.25 19.38
C LEU A 33 -7.40 -14.20 20.14
N ALA A 34 -7.48 -14.23 21.48
CA ALA A 34 -6.73 -15.20 22.27
C ALA A 34 -7.46 -16.55 22.40
N GLY A 35 -6.72 -17.62 22.72
CA GLY A 35 -7.28 -18.96 22.95
C GLY A 35 -7.79 -19.64 21.69
N ASP A 36 -8.86 -20.42 21.81
CA ASP A 36 -9.41 -21.26 20.72
C ASP A 36 -9.84 -20.45 19.48
N GLY A 37 -10.14 -19.16 19.65
CA GLY A 37 -10.52 -18.25 18.57
C GLY A 37 -9.36 -17.73 17.72
N TYR A 38 -8.11 -17.95 18.12
CA TYR A 38 -6.93 -17.36 17.47
C TYR A 38 -6.83 -17.74 15.99
N LEU A 39 -6.88 -19.04 15.68
CA LEU A 39 -6.75 -19.52 14.30
C LEU A 39 -7.91 -19.03 13.41
N GLY A 40 -9.12 -18.98 13.95
CA GLY A 40 -10.28 -18.42 13.25
C GLY A 40 -10.09 -16.94 12.94
N SER A 41 -9.60 -16.16 13.92
CA SER A 41 -9.33 -14.73 13.75
C SER A 41 -8.26 -14.46 12.68
N ILE A 42 -7.19 -15.25 12.64
CA ILE A 42 -6.15 -15.14 11.60
C ILE A 42 -6.72 -15.40 10.22
N GLY A 43 -7.57 -16.43 10.07
CA GLY A 43 -8.22 -16.73 8.79
C GLY A 43 -9.04 -15.55 8.28
N VAL A 44 -9.87 -14.96 9.15
CA VAL A 44 -10.68 -13.78 8.83
C VAL A 44 -9.81 -12.57 8.49
N ILE A 45 -8.80 -12.26 9.32
CA ILE A 45 -7.86 -11.15 9.08
C ILE A 45 -7.17 -11.32 7.72
N SER A 46 -6.74 -12.52 7.39
CA SER A 46 -6.05 -12.82 6.13
C SER A 46 -6.95 -12.55 4.91
N VAL A 47 -8.21 -12.99 4.95
CA VAL A 47 -9.18 -12.75 3.88
C VAL A 47 -9.49 -11.26 3.74
N VAL A 48 -9.74 -10.57 4.86
CA VAL A 48 -10.02 -9.13 4.86
C VAL A 48 -8.83 -8.34 4.33
N MET A 49 -7.62 -8.62 4.80
CA MET A 49 -6.39 -7.98 4.31
C MET A 49 -6.19 -8.21 2.81
N LEU A 50 -6.41 -9.43 2.32
CA LEU A 50 -6.28 -9.73 0.90
C LEU A 50 -7.27 -8.89 0.06
N LEU A 51 -8.54 -8.85 0.47
CA LEU A 51 -9.58 -8.08 -0.23
C LEU A 51 -9.31 -6.58 -0.21
N VAL A 52 -9.00 -6.03 0.96
CA VAL A 52 -8.75 -4.60 1.13
C VAL A 52 -7.51 -4.17 0.33
N ASN A 53 -6.41 -4.94 0.40
CA ASN A 53 -5.21 -4.62 -0.38
C ASN A 53 -5.45 -4.73 -1.89
N PHE A 54 -6.23 -5.72 -2.32
CA PHE A 54 -6.58 -5.86 -3.72
C PHE A 54 -7.40 -4.67 -4.23
N ILE A 55 -8.46 -4.29 -3.50
CA ILE A 55 -9.30 -3.14 -3.86
C ILE A 55 -8.50 -1.84 -3.82
N ALA A 56 -7.74 -1.61 -2.74
CA ALA A 56 -6.89 -0.42 -2.62
C ALA A 56 -5.84 -0.35 -3.74
N GLY A 57 -5.24 -1.48 -4.10
CA GLY A 57 -4.32 -1.60 -5.23
C GLY A 57 -4.98 -1.26 -6.57
N MET A 58 -6.19 -1.76 -6.82
CA MET A 58 -6.96 -1.42 -8.02
C MET A 58 -7.29 0.07 -8.09
N VAL A 59 -7.78 0.65 -6.98
CA VAL A 59 -8.06 2.09 -6.89
C VAL A 59 -6.78 2.90 -7.13
N TRP A 60 -5.65 2.48 -6.58
CA TRP A 60 -4.36 3.14 -6.77
C TRP A 60 -3.90 3.11 -8.23
N ILE A 61 -3.99 1.95 -8.89
CA ILE A 61 -3.61 1.79 -10.30
C ILE A 61 -4.51 2.63 -11.20
N LEU A 62 -5.83 2.59 -10.98
CA LEU A 62 -6.79 3.38 -11.76
C LEU A 62 -6.60 4.88 -11.53
N GLY A 63 -6.45 5.30 -10.28
CA GLY A 63 -6.17 6.69 -9.93
C GLY A 63 -4.86 7.20 -10.52
N GLY A 64 -3.79 6.40 -10.43
CA GLY A 64 -2.50 6.73 -11.04
C GLY A 64 -2.58 6.83 -12.57
N THR A 65 -3.36 5.96 -13.21
CA THR A 65 -3.60 6.00 -14.66
C THR A 65 -4.42 7.22 -15.07
N PHE A 66 -5.36 7.65 -14.23
CA PHE A 66 -6.13 8.87 -14.46
C PHE A 66 -5.24 10.11 -14.32
N ILE A 67 -4.48 10.20 -13.23
CA ILE A 67 -3.58 11.33 -12.95
C ILE A 67 -2.48 11.43 -14.01
N SER A 68 -1.94 10.31 -14.49
CA SER A 68 -0.87 10.31 -15.50
C SER A 68 -1.27 11.01 -16.80
N ARG A 69 -2.57 11.06 -17.13
CA ARG A 69 -3.09 11.83 -18.28
C ARG A 69 -2.87 13.33 -18.14
N PHE A 70 -2.86 13.85 -16.91
CA PHE A 70 -2.59 15.27 -16.63
C PHE A 70 -1.09 15.58 -16.52
N LEU A 71 -0.25 14.55 -16.37
CA LEU A 71 1.20 14.66 -16.19
C LEU A 71 1.99 14.50 -17.50
N GLN A 72 1.36 14.66 -18.66
CA GLN A 72 1.99 14.45 -19.96
C GLN A 72 3.08 15.50 -20.30
N SER A 73 3.05 16.69 -19.69
CA SER A 73 4.07 17.71 -19.90
C SER A 73 5.17 17.68 -18.83
N ARG A 74 6.41 17.98 -19.22
CA ARG A 74 7.55 18.05 -18.29
C ARG A 74 7.32 19.02 -17.13
N ARG A 75 6.61 20.14 -17.39
CA ARG A 75 6.24 21.13 -16.36
C ARG A 75 5.22 20.57 -15.37
N ALA A 76 4.16 19.90 -15.86
CA ALA A 76 3.13 19.31 -15.01
C ALA A 76 3.72 18.21 -14.11
N TRP A 77 4.58 17.34 -14.66
CA TRP A 77 5.27 16.31 -13.89
C TRP A 77 6.17 16.88 -12.79
N PHE A 78 6.95 17.92 -13.12
CA PHE A 78 7.83 18.57 -12.15
C PHE A 78 7.04 19.26 -11.03
N LEU A 79 5.99 20.01 -11.38
CA LEU A 79 5.15 20.70 -10.41
C LEU A 79 4.42 19.71 -9.50
N PHE A 80 3.88 18.63 -10.06
CA PHE A 80 3.23 17.58 -9.29
C PHE A 80 4.16 16.94 -8.26
N ASN A 81 5.38 16.58 -8.65
CA ASN A 81 6.35 16.00 -7.72
C ASN A 81 6.79 16.98 -6.63
N ILE A 82 6.95 18.26 -6.95
CA ILE A 82 7.22 19.30 -5.94
C ILE A 82 6.06 19.39 -4.94
N ILE A 83 4.81 19.48 -5.43
CA ILE A 83 3.62 19.57 -4.57
C ILE A 83 3.53 18.35 -3.67
N MET A 84 3.65 17.13 -4.23
CA MET A 84 3.60 15.89 -3.46
C MET A 84 4.73 15.81 -2.42
N GLY A 85 5.93 16.26 -2.75
CA GLY A 85 7.06 16.35 -1.83
C GLY A 85 6.81 17.32 -0.67
N ILE A 86 6.28 18.51 -0.96
CA ILE A 86 5.92 19.51 0.05
C ILE A 86 4.80 18.98 0.95
N LEU A 87 3.74 18.40 0.39
CA LEU A 87 2.65 17.78 1.15
C LEU A 87 3.19 16.69 2.10
N THR A 88 4.13 15.85 1.63
CA THR A 88 4.76 14.82 2.46
C THR A 88 5.62 15.43 3.57
N ALA A 89 6.39 16.48 3.27
CA ALA A 89 7.20 17.17 4.26
C ALA A 89 6.35 17.89 5.32
N MET A 90 5.17 18.39 4.95
CA MET A 90 4.21 18.99 5.90
C MET A 90 3.61 17.97 6.88
N CYS A 91 3.68 16.67 6.60
CA CYS A 91 3.32 15.64 7.57
C CYS A 91 4.35 15.50 8.71
N ILE A 92 5.59 16.00 8.55
CA ILE A 92 6.62 15.92 9.59
C ILE A 92 6.15 16.64 10.87
N PRO A 93 5.67 17.90 10.83
CA PRO A 93 5.12 18.56 12.01
C PRO A 93 4.05 17.73 12.75
N LEU A 94 3.17 17.02 12.04
CA LEU A 94 2.14 16.17 12.66
C LEU A 94 2.70 14.99 13.45
N ILE A 95 3.97 14.61 13.27
CA ILE A 95 4.59 13.53 14.06
C ILE A 95 5.26 14.09 15.32
N TRP A 96 5.69 15.35 15.30
CA TRP A 96 6.49 15.97 16.36
C TRP A 96 5.72 16.96 17.23
N ILE A 97 4.56 17.43 16.78
CA ILE A 97 3.70 18.40 17.49
C ILE A 97 2.56 17.68 18.24
N GLU A 98 2.35 16.39 17.98
CA GLU A 98 1.62 15.46 18.87
C GLU A 98 2.55 15.03 20.02
#